data_AF-A0A024HF89-F1
#
_entry.id   AF-A0A024HF89-F1
#
_cell.length_a   1.000
_cell.length_b   1.000
_cell.length_c   1.000
_cell.angle_alpha   90.00
_cell.angle_beta   90.00
_cell.angle_gamma   90.00
#
_symmetry.space_group_name_H-M   'P 1'
#
loop_
_entity.id
_entity.type
_entity.pdbx_description
1 polymer ?
#
loop_
_entity_poly.entity_id
_entity_poly.type
_entity_poly.pdbx_seq_one_letter_code
_entity_poly.pdbx_strand_id
1 'polypeptide(L)'
;MTMTKRVKRLAAVLIAAQLAVVAEVPLAQAAMVGTGEVLEAQQQHVDREQLLHMLDDQGVQKKLQSMGVERSKVEQRIKSLSNEELAQFNQQLDQAPAGGIIGIIILFLLIFVITDMLCITHIFTFVRCQR
;
A
#
# COMPACT_ATOMS: atom_id res chain seq x y z
N MET A 1 62.47 12.29 11.26
CA MET A 1 61.65 12.63 10.06
C MET A 1 60.82 11.44 9.54
N THR A 2 60.27 10.59 10.42
CA THR A 2 59.56 9.34 10.07
C THR A 2 58.10 9.31 10.58
N MET A 3 57.76 10.12 11.58
CA MET A 3 56.44 10.13 12.23
C MET A 3 55.36 10.82 11.38
N THR A 4 55.71 11.91 10.69
CA THR A 4 54.81 12.63 9.76
C THR A 4 54.41 11.79 8.55
N LYS A 5 55.30 10.90 8.06
CA LYS A 5 54.98 9.99 6.95
C LYS A 5 54.00 8.89 7.36
N ARG A 6 54.07 8.42 8.61
CA ARG A 6 53.12 7.42 9.15
C ARG A 6 51.74 8.03 9.37
N VAL A 7 51.66 9.23 9.94
CA VAL A 7 50.39 9.96 10.12
C VAL A 7 49.73 10.29 8.78
N LYS A 8 50.49 10.73 7.77
CA LYS A 8 49.96 11.03 6.43
C LYS A 8 49.46 9.76 5.71
N ARG A 9 50.10 8.61 5.93
CA ARG A 9 49.65 7.31 5.42
C ARG A 9 48.37 6.83 6.11
N LEU A 10 48.28 6.97 7.44
CA LEU A 10 47.07 6.62 8.19
C LEU A 10 45.88 7.52 7.82
N ALA A 11 46.10 8.82 7.65
CA ALA A 11 45.07 9.75 7.18
C ALA A 11 44.61 9.42 5.75
N ALA A 12 45.53 9.06 4.84
CA ALA A 12 45.18 8.64 3.49
C ALA A 12 44.37 7.33 3.47
N VAL A 13 44.71 6.36 4.34
CA VAL A 13 43.95 5.11 4.48
C VAL A 13 42.57 5.37 5.06
N LEU A 14 42.44 6.25 6.06
CA LEU A 14 41.14 6.63 6.63
C LEU A 14 40.25 7.33 5.59
N ILE A 15 40.79 8.26 4.80
CA ILE A 15 40.03 8.94 3.75
C ILE A 15 39.62 7.95 2.65
N ALA A 16 40.51 7.03 2.24
CA ALA A 16 40.19 6.00 1.27
C ALA A 16 39.11 5.01 1.79
N ALA A 17 39.15 4.67 3.09
CA ALA A 17 38.13 3.83 3.72
C ALA A 17 36.76 4.52 3.78
N GLN A 18 36.72 5.83 4.03
CA GLN A 18 35.48 6.61 4.00
C GLN A 18 34.89 6.68 2.57
N LEU A 19 35.72 6.81 1.53
CA LEU A 19 35.25 6.75 0.14
C LEU A 19 34.72 5.36 -0.26
N ALA A 20 35.30 4.28 0.27
CA ALA A 20 34.84 2.92 0.00
C ALA A 20 33.43 2.66 0.57
N VAL A 21 33.11 3.23 1.74
CA VAL A 21 31.78 3.09 2.37
C VAL A 21 30.70 3.88 1.60
N VAL A 22 31.04 5.02 0.99
CA VAL A 22 30.09 5.81 0.18
C VAL A 22 29.84 5.16 -1.20
N ALA A 23 30.72 4.26 -1.67
CA ALA A 23 30.47 3.52 -2.92
C ALA A 23 29.34 2.47 -2.77
N GLU A 24 28.97 2.13 -1.54
CA GLU A 24 27.84 1.26 -1.23
C GLU A 24 26.58 2.08 -0.91
N VAL A 25 26.32 3.18 -1.64
CA VAL A 25 24.94 3.65 -1.74
C VAL A 25 24.18 2.51 -2.41
N PRO A 26 23.21 1.85 -1.74
CA PRO A 26 22.26 1.06 -2.49
C PRO A 26 21.61 2.09 -3.41
N LEU A 27 21.96 2.07 -4.69
CA LEU A 27 21.07 2.56 -5.73
C LEU A 27 19.76 1.89 -5.38
N ALA A 28 18.86 2.66 -4.78
CA ALA A 28 17.48 2.28 -4.65
C ALA A 28 17.04 2.15 -6.10
N GLN A 29 17.26 0.95 -6.64
CA GLN A 29 16.46 0.38 -7.67
C GLN A 29 15.08 0.44 -7.03
N ALA A 30 14.40 1.57 -7.25
CA ALA A 30 12.99 1.53 -7.51
C ALA A 30 12.87 0.46 -8.59
N ALA A 31 12.73 -0.79 -8.15
CA ALA A 31 12.19 -1.83 -8.96
C ALA A 31 10.96 -1.16 -9.55
N MET A 32 11.00 -0.91 -10.85
CA MET A 32 9.81 -0.70 -11.63
C MET A 32 8.93 -1.85 -11.17
N VAL A 33 7.98 -1.57 -10.28
CA VAL A 33 7.06 -2.56 -9.76
C VAL A 33 6.49 -3.17 -11.01
N GLY A 34 6.86 -4.43 -11.25
CA GLY A 34 6.44 -5.12 -12.43
C GLY A 34 4.93 -5.01 -12.43
N THR A 35 4.38 -4.45 -13.50
CA THR A 35 2.95 -4.42 -13.80
C THR A 35 2.36 -5.84 -13.93
N GLY A 36 3.00 -6.86 -13.36
CA GLY A 36 2.51 -8.22 -13.20
C GLY A 36 1.83 -8.48 -11.85
N GLU A 37 2.18 -7.76 -10.78
CA GLU A 37 1.46 -7.86 -9.49
C GLU A 37 0.33 -6.82 -9.35
N VAL A 38 0.30 -5.82 -10.24
CA VAL A 38 -0.81 -4.85 -10.37
C VAL A 38 -2.00 -5.45 -11.14
N LEU A 39 -1.94 -6.72 -11.53
CA LEU A 39 -3.11 -7.42 -12.11
C LEU A 39 -4.18 -7.75 -11.04
N GLU A 40 -3.89 -7.66 -9.74
CA GLU A 40 -4.91 -7.68 -8.68
C GLU A 40 -5.52 -6.29 -8.41
N ALA A 41 -4.87 -5.21 -8.88
CA ALA A 41 -5.45 -3.88 -8.98
C ALA A 41 -6.08 -3.66 -10.37
N GLN A 42 -6.61 -4.73 -10.97
CA GLN A 42 -7.45 -4.62 -12.15
C GLN A 42 -8.64 -3.75 -11.73
N GLN A 43 -8.73 -2.56 -12.32
CA GLN A 43 -9.89 -1.69 -12.33
C GLN A 43 -11.14 -2.59 -12.40
N GLN A 44 -11.77 -2.82 -11.25
CA GLN A 44 -12.86 -3.78 -11.16
C GLN A 44 -14.05 -3.14 -11.84
N HIS A 45 -14.15 -3.33 -13.15
CA HIS A 45 -15.37 -3.09 -13.88
C HIS A 45 -16.39 -4.04 -13.28
N VAL A 46 -17.29 -3.52 -12.44
CA VAL A 46 -18.25 -4.34 -11.72
C VAL A 46 -19.45 -4.54 -12.64
N ASP A 47 -19.73 -5.80 -12.95
CA ASP A 47 -20.93 -6.18 -13.69
C ASP A 47 -22.15 -6.29 -12.77
N ARG A 48 -23.36 -6.30 -13.35
CA ARG A 48 -24.61 -6.36 -12.57
C ARG A 48 -24.66 -7.56 -11.62
N GLU A 49 -24.22 -8.73 -12.07
CA GLU A 49 -24.19 -9.94 -11.25
C GLU A 49 -23.23 -9.80 -10.07
N GLN A 50 -22.11 -9.13 -10.28
CA GLN A 50 -21.14 -8.88 -9.23
C GLN A 50 -21.63 -7.83 -8.23
N LEU A 51 -22.37 -6.81 -8.67
CA LEU A 51 -23.07 -5.88 -7.78
C LEU A 51 -24.15 -6.58 -6.94
N LEU A 52 -24.87 -7.54 -7.52
CA LEU A 52 -25.84 -8.36 -6.78
C LEU A 52 -25.13 -9.23 -5.73
N HIS A 53 -23.98 -9.82 -6.06
CA HIS A 53 -23.18 -10.57 -5.11
C HIS A 53 -22.59 -9.69 -4.00
N MET A 54 -22.20 -8.44 -4.30
CA MET A 54 -21.78 -7.48 -3.27
C MET A 54 -22.94 -7.06 -2.37
N LEU A 55 -24.16 -6.96 -2.90
CA LEU A 55 -25.37 -6.70 -2.12
C LEU A 55 -25.70 -7.86 -1.16
N ASP A 56 -25.23 -9.08 -1.46
CA ASP A 56 -25.33 -10.24 -0.58
C ASP A 56 -24.42 -10.17 0.65
N ASP A 57 -23.38 -9.33 0.64
CA ASP A 57 -22.48 -9.18 1.77
C ASP A 57 -23.20 -8.64 3.02
N GLN A 58 -22.96 -9.29 4.17
CA GLN A 58 -23.62 -8.92 5.42
C GLN A 58 -23.26 -7.50 5.89
N GLY A 59 -22.05 -7.03 5.62
CA GLY A 59 -21.61 -5.67 5.93
C GLY A 59 -22.38 -4.64 5.11
N VAL A 60 -22.57 -4.89 3.81
CA VAL A 60 -23.35 -4.04 2.91
C VAL A 60 -24.81 -3.99 3.35
N GLN A 61 -25.42 -5.13 3.69
CA GLN A 61 -26.80 -5.19 4.17
C GLN A 61 -27.00 -4.41 5.47
N LYS A 62 -26.11 -4.59 6.45
CA LYS A 62 -26.15 -3.82 7.71
C LYS A 62 -26.02 -2.33 7.45
N LYS A 63 -25.18 -1.92 6.51
CA LYS A 63 -25.03 -0.51 6.13
C LYS A 63 -26.32 0.02 5.49
N LEU A 64 -26.93 -0.71 4.57
CA LEU A 64 -28.21 -0.32 3.95
C LEU A 64 -29.32 -0.18 5.00
N GLN A 65 -29.42 -1.13 5.91
CA GLN A 65 -30.36 -1.08 7.03
C GLN A 65 -30.12 0.13 7.93
N SER A 66 -28.85 0.47 8.22
CA SER A 66 -28.52 1.66 9.02
C SER A 66 -28.94 2.97 8.36
N MET A 67 -29.13 2.98 7.04
CA MET A 67 -29.62 4.12 6.27
C MET A 67 -31.14 4.04 6.02
N GLY A 68 -31.84 3.03 6.55
CA GLY A 68 -33.27 2.81 6.30
C GLY A 68 -33.58 2.40 4.86
N VAL A 69 -32.62 1.83 4.13
CA VAL A 69 -32.79 1.42 2.74
C VAL A 69 -33.03 -0.09 2.67
N GLU A 70 -34.19 -0.47 2.13
CA GLU A 70 -34.54 -1.86 1.86
C GLU A 70 -33.65 -2.48 0.77
N ARG A 71 -33.16 -3.69 1.01
CA ARG A 71 -32.28 -4.41 0.08
C ARG A 71 -32.96 -4.64 -1.28
N SER A 72 -34.23 -5.06 -1.27
CA SER A 72 -34.99 -5.38 -2.49
C SER A 72 -35.09 -4.18 -3.44
N LYS A 73 -35.16 -2.96 -2.88
CA LYS A 73 -35.19 -1.71 -3.64
C LYS A 73 -33.86 -1.44 -4.35
N VAL A 74 -32.75 -1.76 -3.71
CA VAL A 74 -31.40 -1.64 -4.32
C VAL A 74 -31.21 -2.71 -5.39
N GLU A 75 -31.66 -3.93 -5.12
CA GLU A 75 -31.61 -5.03 -6.08
C GLU A 75 -32.36 -4.70 -7.37
N GLN A 76 -33.58 -4.17 -7.27
CA GLN A 76 -34.37 -3.74 -8.43
C GLN A 76 -33.67 -2.65 -9.24
N ARG A 77 -32.98 -1.71 -8.56
CA ARG A 77 -32.20 -0.67 -9.22
C ARG A 77 -31.01 -1.26 -9.98
N ILE A 78 -30.25 -2.16 -9.37
CA ILE A 78 -29.12 -2.83 -10.04
C ILE A 78 -29.60 -3.57 -11.29
N LYS A 79 -30.74 -4.25 -11.20
CA LYS A 79 -31.36 -4.95 -12.33
C LYS A 79 -31.89 -4.00 -13.41
N SER A 80 -32.30 -2.78 -13.05
CA SER A 80 -32.80 -1.79 -14.01
C SER A 80 -31.71 -0.94 -14.65
N LEU A 81 -30.47 -0.99 -14.17
CA LEU A 81 -29.37 -0.21 -14.74
C LEU A 81 -29.16 -0.58 -16.21
N SER A 82 -29.07 0.42 -17.10
CA SER A 82 -28.62 0.22 -18.48
C SER A 82 -27.11 -0.05 -18.54
N ASN A 83 -26.60 -0.51 -19.69
CA ASN A 83 -25.16 -0.71 -19.85
C ASN A 83 -24.39 0.61 -19.77
N GLU A 84 -25.00 1.72 -20.21
CA GLU A 84 -24.37 3.05 -20.10
C GLU A 84 -24.34 3.53 -18.65
N GLU A 85 -25.41 3.31 -17.89
CA GLU A 85 -25.47 3.69 -16.46
C GLU A 85 -24.48 2.88 -15.62
N LEU A 86 -24.31 1.58 -15.94
CA LEU A 86 -23.32 0.73 -15.29
C LEU A 86 -21.89 1.21 -15.58
N ALA A 87 -21.60 1.60 -16.82
CA ALA A 87 -20.30 2.16 -17.19
C ALA A 87 -20.02 3.49 -16.46
N GLN A 88 -21.01 4.38 -16.37
CA GLN A 88 -20.91 5.62 -15.58
C GLN A 88 -20.70 5.35 -14.09
N PHE A 89 -21.33 4.30 -13.55
CA PHE A 89 -21.15 3.89 -12.16
C PHE A 89 -19.73 3.37 -11.92
N ASN A 90 -19.20 2.53 -12.80
CA ASN A 90 -17.82 2.04 -12.72
C ASN A 90 -16.80 3.19 -12.82
N GLN A 91 -17.04 4.19 -13.68
CA GLN A 91 -16.21 5.40 -13.72
C GLN A 91 -16.25 6.20 -12.41
N GLN A 92 -17.36 6.19 -11.68
CA GLN A 92 -17.46 6.83 -10.36
C GLN A 92 -16.77 6.00 -9.28
N LEU A 93 -16.81 4.66 -9.37
CA LEU A 93 -16.05 3.78 -8.48
C LEU A 93 -14.54 3.93 -8.68
N ASP A 94 -14.09 4.10 -9.92
CA ASP A 94 -12.68 4.38 -10.24
C ASP A 94 -12.22 5.74 -9.69
N GLN A 95 -13.14 6.71 -9.61
CA GLN A 95 -12.88 8.04 -9.04
C GLN A 95 -13.05 8.08 -7.52
N ALA A 96 -13.77 7.12 -6.93
CA ALA A 96 -13.75 6.93 -5.50
C ALA A 96 -12.32 6.53 -5.12
N PRO A 97 -11.69 7.19 -4.13
CA PRO A 97 -10.28 6.96 -3.84
C PRO A 97 -10.01 5.47 -3.62
N ALA A 98 -9.35 4.86 -4.61
CA ALA A 98 -8.89 3.47 -4.61
C ALA A 98 -7.84 3.33 -3.50
N GLY A 99 -8.33 3.12 -2.28
CA GLY A 99 -7.55 3.29 -1.06
C GLY A 99 -8.40 3.67 0.15
N GLY A 100 -9.60 3.09 0.28
CA GLY A 100 -10.46 3.24 1.46
C GLY A 100 -9.82 2.70 2.75
N ILE A 101 -10.62 2.16 3.68
CA ILE A 101 -10.16 1.60 4.97
C ILE A 101 -8.93 0.69 4.80
N ILE A 102 -8.85 -0.08 3.70
CA ILE A 102 -7.71 -0.95 3.37
C ILE A 102 -6.41 -0.16 3.17
N GLY A 103 -6.44 0.97 2.44
CA GLY A 103 -5.25 1.82 2.25
C GLY A 103 -4.79 2.43 3.58
N ILE A 104 -5.75 2.82 4.42
CA ILE A 104 -5.49 3.32 5.78
C ILE A 104 -4.87 2.21 6.65
N ILE A 105 -5.42 0.99 6.62
CA ILE A 105 -4.89 -0.17 7.36
C ILE A 105 -3.45 -0.48 6.92
N ILE A 106 -3.19 -0.50 5.61
CA ILE A 106 -1.85 -0.76 5.07
C ILE A 106 -0.87 0.34 5.48
N LEU A 107 -1.29 1.61 5.44
CA LEU A 107 -0.46 2.73 5.89
C LEU A 107 -0.09 2.63 7.38
N PHE A 108 -1.07 2.34 8.24
CA PHE A 108 -0.81 2.16 9.67
C PHE A 108 0.07 0.94 9.95
N LEU A 109 -0.15 -0.16 9.24
CA LEU A 109 0.68 -1.35 9.33
C LEU A 109 2.14 -1.03 8.96
N LEU A 110 2.36 -0.29 7.88
CA LEU A 110 3.69 0.15 7.46
C LEU A 110 4.37 1.03 8.52
N ILE A 111 3.65 2.04 9.04
CA ILE A 111 4.18 2.95 10.07
C ILE A 111 4.56 2.17 11.34
N PHE A 112 3.71 1.26 11.81
CA PHE A 112 4.00 0.46 13.00
C PHE A 112 5.19 -0.48 12.80
N VAL A 113 5.32 -1.12 11.63
CA VAL A 113 6.48 -1.96 11.34
C VAL A 113 7.78 -1.14 11.37
N ILE A 114 7.80 0.06 10.79
CA ILE A 114 8.99 0.94 10.80
C ILE A 114 9.31 1.39 12.23
N THR A 115 8.29 1.80 12.98
CA THR A 115 8.45 2.29 14.36
C THR A 115 8.92 1.18 15.31
N ASP A 116 8.53 -0.07 15.03
CA ASP A 116 8.98 -1.27 15.74
C ASP A 116 10.45 -1.62 15.42
N MET A 117 10.87 -1.53 14.15
CA MET A 117 12.28 -1.66 13.77
C MET A 117 13.19 -0.61 14.40
N LEU A 118 12.68 0.62 14.60
CA LEU A 118 13.39 1.70 15.27
C LEU A 118 13.40 1.57 16.80
N CYS A 119 12.89 0.47 17.38
CA CYS A 119 12.77 0.26 18.82
C CYS A 119 11.87 1.30 19.54
N ILE A 120 11.04 2.07 18.83
CA ILE A 120 10.15 3.08 19.43
C ILE A 120 8.86 2.42 19.94
N THR A 121 8.37 1.39 19.25
CA THR A 121 7.20 0.58 19.64
C THR A 121 7.54 -0.91 19.65
N HIS A 122 6.75 -1.73 20.33
CA HIS A 122 6.90 -3.21 20.32
C HIS A 122 5.54 -3.87 20.14
N ILE A 123 4.96 -3.71 18.95
CA ILE A 123 3.64 -4.24 18.57
C ILE A 123 3.78 -5.59 17.86
N PHE A 124 4.88 -5.82 17.14
CA PHE A 124 5.06 -7.02 16.32
C PHE A 124 6.22 -7.89 16.84
N THR A 125 5.91 -9.07 17.38
CA THR A 125 6.91 -10.02 17.93
C THR A 125 7.87 -10.62 16.91
N PHE A 126 7.59 -10.48 15.61
CA PHE A 126 8.46 -10.95 14.53
C PHE A 126 9.45 -9.88 14.05
N VAL A 127 9.23 -8.61 14.39
CA VAL A 127 10.12 -7.52 14.00
C VAL A 127 11.26 -7.46 15.01
N ARG A 128 12.48 -7.69 14.52
CA ARG A 128 13.68 -7.63 15.36
C ARG A 128 14.26 -6.23 15.27
N CYS A 129 14.38 -5.58 16.42
CA CYS A 129 15.06 -4.30 16.48
C CYS A 129 16.53 -4.48 16.08
N GLN A 130 16.92 -3.81 15.01
CA GLN A 130 18.29 -3.79 14.54
C GLN A 130 19.00 -2.64 15.25
N ARG A 131 19.63 -2.96 16.38
CA ARG A 131 20.45 -2.02 17.15
C ARG A 131 21.80 -1.80 16.47
#